data_AF-A0A166RD85-F1
#
_entry.id   AF-A0A166RD85-F1
#
_cell.length_a   1.000
_cell.length_b   1.000
_cell.length_c   1.000
_cell.angle_alpha   90.00
_cell.angle_beta   90.00
_cell.angle_gamma   90.00
#
_symmetry.space_group_name_H-M   'P 1'
#
loop_
_entity.id
_entity.type
_entity.pdbx_description
1 polymer ?
#
loop_
_entity_poly.entity_id
_entity_poly.type
_entity_poly.pdbx_seq_one_letter_code
_entity_poly.pdbx_strand_id
1 'polypeptide(L)' 'MSKNKKLKDLEKRQAQSRQQKAELQPKVVDPSKSKGNYLVQVVADGKVIKEVMALNSTVNIINLANQSVAADIK' A
#
# COMPACT_ATOMS: atom_id res chain seq x y z
N MET A 1 -26.23 -29.54 28.08
CA MET A 1 -25.90 -28.30 27.33
C MET A 1 -25.14 -28.64 26.06
N SER A 2 -25.61 -28.10 24.93
CA SER A 2 -25.55 -28.71 23.59
C SER A 2 -24.18 -28.64 22.89
N LYS A 3 -23.66 -29.80 22.48
CA LYS A 3 -22.43 -29.97 21.65
C LYS A 3 -22.51 -29.20 20.32
N ASN A 4 -23.70 -28.96 19.80
CA ASN A 4 -23.93 -28.21 18.56
C ASN A 4 -23.60 -26.71 18.64
N LYS A 5 -23.61 -26.11 19.84
CA LYS A 5 -23.32 -24.67 19.99
C LYS A 5 -21.81 -24.40 19.87
N LYS A 6 -20.99 -25.25 20.50
CA LYS A 6 -19.52 -25.18 20.43
C LYS A 6 -18.98 -25.39 19.02
N LEU A 7 -19.60 -26.27 18.23
CA LEU A 7 -19.17 -26.53 16.85
C LEU A 7 -19.37 -25.30 15.95
N LYS A 8 -20.55 -24.67 16.03
CA LYS A 8 -20.86 -23.44 15.28
C LYS A 8 -19.98 -22.26 15.68
N ASP A 9 -19.63 -22.14 16.96
CA ASP A 9 -18.71 -21.10 17.44
C ASP A 9 -17.28 -21.33 16.96
N LEU A 10 -16.84 -22.59 16.83
CA LEU A 10 -15.54 -22.95 16.27
C LEU A 10 -15.45 -22.62 14.77
N GLU A 11 -16.49 -22.95 14.01
CA GLU A 11 -16.58 -22.67 12.57
C GLU A 11 -16.57 -21.16 12.28
N LYS A 12 -17.31 -20.36 13.07
CA LYS A 12 -17.30 -18.89 12.96
C LYS A 12 -15.92 -18.29 13.22
N ARG A 13 -15.22 -18.78 14.25
CA ARG A 13 -13.85 -18.34 14.56
C ARG A 13 -12.87 -18.70 13.44
N GLN A 14 -12.97 -19.91 12.88
CA GLN A 14 -12.13 -20.31 11.75
C GLN A 14 -12.43 -19.50 10.48
N ALA A 15 -13.70 -19.14 10.21
CA ALA A 15 -14.08 -18.28 9.10
C ALA A 15 -13.53 -16.85 9.24
N GLN A 16 -13.60 -16.26 10.44
CA GLN A 16 -13.01 -14.95 10.72
C GLN A 16 -11.48 -14.96 10.60
N SER A 17 -10.81 -16.00 11.11
CA SER A 17 -9.37 -16.15 10.97
C SER A 17 -8.93 -16.32 9.51
N ARG A 18 -9.74 -16.98 8.66
CA ARG A 18 -9.47 -17.11 7.22
C ARG A 18 -9.66 -15.80 6.46
N GLN A 19 -10.64 -14.98 6.83
CA GLN A 19 -10.84 -13.65 6.23
C GLN A 19 -9.69 -12.69 6.55
N GLN A 20 -9.23 -12.63 7.81
CA GLN A 20 -8.09 -11.79 8.19
C GLN A 20 -6.78 -12.21 7.52
N LYS A 21 -6.58 -13.50 7.26
CA LYS A 21 -5.39 -13.99 6.57
C LYS A 21 -5.37 -13.64 5.06
N ALA A 22 -6.52 -13.40 4.46
CA ALA A 22 -6.64 -13.03 3.05
C ALA A 22 -6.28 -11.55 2.77
N GLU A 23 -6.39 -10.67 3.77
CA GLU A 23 -6.13 -9.23 3.64
C GLU A 23 -4.64 -8.84 3.74
N LEU A 24 -3.76 -9.77 4.13
CA LEU A 24 -2.33 -9.50 4.33
C LEU A 24 -1.47 -9.68 3.08
N GLN A 25 -2.08 -9.91 1.91
CA GLN A 25 -1.30 -9.93 0.68
C GLN A 25 -0.82 -8.51 0.39
N PRO A 26 0.49 -8.28 0.22
CA PRO A 26 1.01 -6.96 -0.13
C PRO A 26 0.39 -6.57 -1.48
N LYS A 27 -0.53 -5.61 -1.43
CA LYS A 27 -1.16 -5.09 -2.63
C LYS A 27 -0.07 -4.32 -3.39
N VAL A 28 0.26 -4.77 -4.58
CA VAL A 28 1.10 -3.99 -5.49
C VAL A 28 0.34 -2.71 -5.80
N VAL A 29 0.83 -1.58 -5.31
CA VAL A 29 0.27 -0.26 -5.56
C VAL A 29 1.05 0.36 -6.72
N ASP A 30 0.34 0.80 -7.75
CA ASP A 30 0.88 1.65 -8.82
C ASP A 30 0.50 3.11 -8.49
N PRO A 31 1.43 3.94 -7.99
CA PRO A 31 1.13 5.31 -7.56
C PRO A 31 0.65 6.21 -8.69
N SER A 32 0.94 5.85 -9.96
CA SER A 32 0.50 6.62 -11.13
C SER A 32 -1.00 6.46 -11.41
N LYS A 33 -1.62 5.38 -10.89
CA LYS A 33 -3.04 5.04 -11.12
C LYS A 33 -3.87 5.01 -9.84
N SER A 34 -3.23 4.85 -8.68
CA SER A 34 -3.92 4.71 -7.40
C SER A 34 -3.79 5.99 -6.58
N LYS A 35 -4.93 6.57 -6.18
CA LYS A 35 -4.96 7.73 -5.31
C LYS A 35 -4.67 7.30 -3.87
N GLY A 36 -3.74 7.96 -3.21
CA GLY A 36 -3.29 7.58 -1.87
C GLY A 36 -2.42 8.65 -1.22
N ASN A 37 -1.84 8.30 -0.07
CA ASN A 37 -0.86 9.12 0.61
C ASN A 37 0.53 8.57 0.30
N TYR A 38 1.38 9.39 -0.29
CA TYR A 38 2.69 8.99 -0.77
C TYR A 38 3.78 9.88 -0.19
N LEU A 39 4.93 9.27 0.13
CA LEU A 39 6.17 9.98 0.40
C LEU A 39 7.08 9.77 -0.81
N VAL A 40 7.43 10.86 -1.49
CA VAL A 40 8.35 10.86 -2.62
C VAL A 40 9.72 11.31 -2.12
N GLN A 41 10.72 10.44 -2.24
CA GLN A 41 12.10 10.72 -1.86
C GLN A 41 12.96 10.84 -3.12
N VAL A 42 13.71 11.94 -3.23
CA VAL A 42 14.75 12.11 -4.24
C VAL A 42 16.06 11.65 -3.64
N VAL A 43 16.66 10.62 -4.23
CA VAL A 43 17.90 10.00 -3.75
C VAL A 43 19.03 10.29 -4.74
N ALA A 44 20.12 10.85 -4.25
CA ALA A 44 21.36 11.06 -4.99
C ALA A 44 22.54 10.53 -4.16
N ASP A 45 23.46 9.79 -4.78
CA ASP A 45 24.63 9.21 -4.11
C ASP A 45 24.30 8.40 -2.84
N GLY A 46 23.19 7.65 -2.87
CA GLY A 46 22.71 6.84 -1.75
C GLY A 46 22.13 7.63 -0.58
N LYS A 47 21.97 8.95 -0.70
CA LYS A 47 21.38 9.84 0.32
C LYS A 47 20.09 10.46 -0.18
N VAL A 48 19.10 10.57 0.71
CA VAL A 48 17.88 11.34 0.44
C VAL A 48 18.23 12.83 0.48
N ILE A 49 18.09 13.51 -0.65
CA ILE A 49 18.38 14.95 -0.79
C ILE A 49 17.12 15.81 -0.74
N LYS A 50 15.95 15.21 -0.96
CA LYS A 50 14.65 15.90 -0.87
C LYS A 50 13.53 14.92 -0.59
N GLU A 51 12.53 15.38 0.16
CA GLU A 51 11.31 14.63 0.44
C GLU A 51 10.09 15.51 0.14
N VAL A 52 9.04 14.89 -0.39
CA VAL A 52 7.75 15.53 -0.66
C VAL A 52 6.64 14.59 -0.21
N MET A 53 5.75 15.07 0.65
CA MET A 53 4.53 14.37 1.01
C MET A 53 3.41 14.77 0.05
N ALA A 54 2.82 13.79 -0.62
CA ALA A 54 1.65 13.93 -1.48
C ALA A 54 0.47 13.26 -0.79
N LEU A 55 -0.52 14.06 -0.38
CA LEU A 55 -1.68 13.58 0.37
C LEU A 55 -2.88 13.44 -0.54
N ASN A 56 -3.54 12.30 -0.49
CA ASN A 56 -4.69 11.97 -1.32
C ASN A 56 -4.44 12.35 -2.79
N SER A 57 -3.33 11.88 -3.34
CA SER A 57 -2.87 12.22 -4.68
C SER A 57 -2.51 10.98 -5.47
N THR A 58 -2.38 11.12 -6.79
CA THR A 58 -1.57 10.19 -7.61
C THR A 58 -0.18 10.80 -7.83
N VAL A 59 0.82 9.93 -8.01
CA VAL A 59 2.20 10.34 -8.25
C VAL A 59 2.73 9.63 -9.49
N ASN A 60 3.15 10.40 -10.48
CA ASN A 60 3.82 9.89 -11.67
C ASN A 60 5.27 10.38 -11.70
N ILE A 61 6.23 9.45 -11.76
CA ILE A 61 7.65 9.77 -11.86
C ILE A 61 8.08 9.71 -13.32
N ILE A 62 8.63 10.81 -13.81
CA ILE A 62 9.01 11.00 -15.21
C ILE A 62 10.52 11.17 -15.27
N ASN A 63 11.20 10.27 -15.97
CA ASN A 63 12.61 10.44 -16.31
C ASN A 63 12.72 11.41 -17.48
N LEU A 64 13.35 12.55 -17.22
CA LEU A 64 13.70 13.53 -18.22
C LEU A 64 15.08 13.18 -18.82
N ALA A 65 15.41 13.79 -19.96
CA ALA A 65 16.76 13.68 -20.53
C ALA A 65 17.81 14.16 -19.52
N ASN A 66 19.07 13.75 -19.71
CA ASN A 66 20.21 14.16 -18.88
C ASN A 66 20.09 13.76 -17.39
N GLN A 67 19.61 12.55 -17.10
CA GLN A 67 19.49 12.00 -15.73
C GLN A 67 18.61 12.82 -14.78
N SER A 68 17.77 13.70 -15.32
CA SER A 68 16.85 14.51 -14.53
C SER A 68 15.56 13.74 -14.27
N VAL A 69 14.92 13.99 -13.13
CA VAL A 69 13.66 13.34 -12.74
C VAL A 69 12.64 14.41 -12.34
N ALA A 70 11.40 14.24 -12.80
CA ALA A 70 10.26 15.04 -12.37
C ALA A 70 9.22 14.15 -11.69
N ALA A 71 8.50 14.70 -10.71
CA ALA A 71 7.34 14.08 -10.09
C ALA A 71 6.10 14.94 -10.39
N ASP A 72 5.14 14.39 -11.12
CA ASP A 72 3.83 14.98 -11.37
C ASP A 72 2.85 14.47 -10.30
N ILE A 73 2.27 15.39 -9.52
CA ILE A 73 1.41 15.10 -8.37
C ILE A 73 0.03 15.73 -8.62
N LYS A 74 -1.04 14.93 -8.56
CA LYS A 74 -2.43 15.35 -8.87
C LYS A 74 -3.42 14.96 -7.79
#